data_AF-A0A2A6JI59-F1
#
_entry.id   AF-A0A2A6JI59-F1
#
_cell.length_a   1.000
_cell.length_b   1.000
_cell.length_c   1.000
_cell.angle_alpha   90.00
_cell.angle_beta   90.00
_cell.angle_gamma   90.00
#
_symmetry.space_group_name_H-M   'P 1'
#
loop_
_entity.id
_entity.type
_entity.pdbx_description
1 polymer ?
#
loop_
_entity_poly.entity_id
_entity_poly.type
_entity_poly.pdbx_seq_one_letter_code
_entity_poly.pdbx_strand_id
1 'polypeptide(L)' 'MSEATICPHCKGIGQKVKRVTYRPNGTVSSIVYDTKAGCDLCRGSGVNAPGERKGDSNDS' A
#
# COMPACT_ATOMS: atom_id res chain seq x y z
N MET A 1 14.93 11.37 10.16
CA MET A 1 13.57 11.56 9.61
C MET A 1 13.10 10.19 9.16
N SER A 2 11.99 9.67 9.67
CA SER A 2 11.50 8.35 9.28
C SER A 2 10.82 8.46 7.92
N GLU A 3 11.35 7.78 6.89
CA GLU A 3 10.79 7.85 5.54
C GLU A 3 9.46 7.08 5.46
N ALA A 4 8.40 7.79 5.07
CA ALA A 4 7.13 7.16 4.75
C ALA A 4 7.31 6.26 3.52
N THR A 5 7.02 4.97 3.68
CA THR A 5 7.18 3.99 2.60
C THR A 5 5.89 3.95 1.76
N ILE A 6 6.01 3.87 0.44
CA ILE A 6 4.86 3.72 -0.47
C ILE A 6 4.02 2.52 -0.03
N CYS A 7 2.70 2.71 0.12
CA CYS A 7 1.82 1.63 0.52
C CYS A 7 1.82 0.54 -0.58
N PRO A 8 2.24 -0.71 -0.27
CA PRO A 8 2.40 -1.75 -1.29
C PRO A 8 1.07 -2.22 -1.89
N HIS A 9 -0.04 -1.93 -1.20
CA HIS A 9 -1.37 -2.42 -1.54
C HIS A 9 -2.11 -1.51 -2.53
N CYS A 10 -1.99 -0.19 -2.37
CA CYS A 10 -2.52 0.78 -3.32
C CYS A 10 -1.44 1.42 -4.20
N LYS A 11 -0.17 0.99 -4.09
CA LYS A 11 0.97 1.48 -4.88
C LYS A 11 1.11 3.01 -4.87
N GLY A 12 0.87 3.66 -3.73
CA GLY A 12 0.94 5.12 -3.65
C GLY A 12 -0.35 5.87 -3.94
N ILE A 13 -1.37 5.22 -4.52
CA ILE A 13 -2.58 5.90 -4.99
C ILE A 13 -3.53 6.33 -3.86
N GLY A 14 -3.47 5.65 -2.71
CA GLY A 14 -4.38 5.90 -1.59
C GLY A 14 -5.79 5.36 -1.78
N GLN A 15 -6.14 4.78 -2.93
CA GLN A 15 -7.46 4.23 -3.19
C GLN A 15 -7.51 2.70 -3.03
N LYS A 16 -8.69 2.17 -2.70
CA LYS A 16 -8.93 0.73 -2.60
C LYS A 16 -8.82 0.09 -3.98
N VAL A 17 -8.12 -1.03 -4.08
CA VAL A 17 -8.08 -1.82 -5.32
C VAL A 17 -9.41 -2.55 -5.46
N LYS A 18 -10.15 -2.27 -6.54
CA LYS A 18 -11.43 -2.89 -6.84
C LYS A 18 -11.28 -4.13 -7.71
N ARG A 19 -10.39 -4.08 -8.70
CA ARG A 19 -10.13 -5.19 -9.62
C ARG A 19 -8.72 -5.15 -10.14
N VAL A 20 -8.09 -6.32 -10.24
CA VAL A 20 -6.84 -6.53 -10.98
C VAL A 20 -7.14 -7.42 -12.19
N THR A 21 -6.77 -6.96 -13.37
CA THR A 21 -6.92 -7.71 -14.62
C THR A 21 -5.54 -8.27 -14.99
N TYR A 22 -5.46 -9.57 -15.19
CA TYR A 22 -4.21 -10.26 -15.56
C TYR A 22 -4.20 -10.61 -17.04
N ARG A 23 -3.01 -10.61 -17.64
CA ARG A 23 -2.77 -11.13 -18.99
C ARG A 23 -2.66 -12.67 -18.93
N PRO A 24 -2.82 -13.37 -20.07
CA PRO A 24 -2.65 -14.82 -20.13
C PRO A 24 -1.26 -15.32 -19.67
N ASN A 25 -0.23 -14.48 -19.77
CA ASN A 25 1.12 -14.78 -19.28
C ASN A 25 1.31 -14.51 -17.77
N GLY A 26 0.23 -14.25 -17.03
CA GLY A 26 0.25 -14.02 -15.57
C GLY A 26 0.67 -12.61 -15.14
N THR A 27 1.08 -11.73 -16.07
CA THR A 27 1.43 -10.34 -15.73
C THR A 27 0.20 -9.46 -15.53
N VAL A 28 0.32 -8.41 -14.71
CA VAL A 28 -0.78 -7.46 -14.50
C VAL A 28 -0.99 -6.64 -15.77
N SER A 29 -2.21 -6.66 -16.30
CA SER A 29 -2.64 -5.83 -17.42
C SER A 29 -3.12 -4.46 -16.97
N SER A 30 -4.00 -4.43 -15.96
CA SER A 30 -4.57 -3.18 -15.44
C SER A 30 -5.07 -3.35 -14.01
N ILE A 31 -5.07 -2.26 -13.26
CA ILE A 31 -5.61 -2.17 -11.91
C ILE A 31 -6.69 -1.09 -11.92
N VAL A 32 -7.90 -1.45 -11.47
CA VAL A 32 -9.01 -0.52 -11.29
C VAL A 32 -9.12 -0.20 -9.81
N TYR A 33 -9.04 1.07 -9.48
CA TYR A 33 -9.22 1.58 -8.13
C TYR A 33 -10.66 2.03 -7.91
N ASP A 34 -11.14 1.95 -6.67
CA ASP A 34 -12.39 2.54 -6.25
C ASP A 34 -12.17 4.00 -5.86
N THR A 35 -12.70 4.92 -6.66
CA THR A 35 -12.57 6.36 -6.42
C THR A 35 -13.39 6.87 -5.24
N LYS A 36 -14.32 6.04 -4.71
CA LYS A 36 -15.15 6.38 -3.55
C LYS A 36 -14.63 5.77 -2.25
N ALA A 37 -13.64 4.87 -2.32
CA ALA A 37 -13.11 4.17 -1.15
C ALA A 37 -11.60 4.32 -1.04
N GLY A 38 -11.13 4.79 0.12
CA GLY A 38 -9.72 4.83 0.46
C GLY A 38 -9.14 3.42 0.66
N CYS A 39 -7.84 3.28 0.46
CA CYS A 39 -7.13 2.05 0.79
C CYS A 39 -7.14 1.83 2.30
N ASP A 40 -7.66 0.69 2.75
CA ASP A 40 -7.86 0.38 4.17
C ASP A 40 -6.54 0.38 4.96
N LEU A 41 -5.42 -0.03 4.34
CA LEU A 41 -4.11 -0.14 4.98
C LEU A 41 -3.44 1.21 5.23
N CYS A 42 -3.43 2.09 4.23
CA CYS A 42 -2.84 3.43 4.37
C CYS A 42 -3.89 4.51 4.71
N ARG A 43 -5.15 4.11 4.91
CA ARG A 43 -6.28 4.99 5.21
C ARG A 43 -6.42 6.18 4.24
N GLY A 44 -6.14 5.94 2.96
CA GLY A 44 -6.22 7.02 1.95
C GLY A 44 -4.92 7.78 1.68
N SER A 45 -3.86 7.63 2.49
CA SER A 45 -2.67 8.47 2.38
C SER A 45 -1.73 8.10 1.22
N GLY A 46 -1.86 6.88 0.68
CA GLY A 46 -0.94 6.34 -0.32
C GLY A 46 0.40 5.84 0.25
N VAL A 47 0.72 6.15 1.50
CA VAL A 47 1.96 5.76 2.17
C VAL A 47 1.65 5.01 3.46
N ASN A 48 2.42 3.97 3.75
CA ASN A 48 2.43 3.45 5.09
C ASN A 48 3.05 4.51 5.99
N ALA A 49 2.40 4.79 7.12
CA ALA A 49 3.05 5.56 8.17
C ALA A 49 4.42 4.91 8.42
N PRO A 50 5.50 5.71 8.60
CA PRO A 50 6.77 5.15 9.00
C PRO A 50 6.49 4.29 10.21
N GLY A 51 6.70 2.98 10.08
CA GLY A 51 6.56 2.10 11.22
C GLY A 51 7.45 2.70 12.29
N GLU A 52 6.87 3.07 13.43
CA GLU A 52 7.64 3.06 14.66
C GLU A 52 8.32 1.70 14.63
N ARG A 53 9.62 1.68 14.39
CA ARG A 53 10.41 0.48 14.61
C ARG A 53 10.09 0.14 16.05
N LYS A 54 9.22 -0.86 16.25
CA LYS A 54 9.01 -1.48 17.55
C LYS A 54 10.44 -1.82 17.96
N GLY A 55 10.93 -1.10 18.95
CA GLY A 55 12.31 -1.22 19.38
C GLY A 55 12.56 -2.68 19.65
N ASP A 56 13.41 -3.30 18.83
CA ASP A 56 14.19 -4.42 19.29
C ASP A 56 15.19 -3.81 20.28
N SER A 57 14.68 -3.54 21.48
CA SER A 57 15.50 -3.34 22.67
C SER A 57 16.21 -4.67 22.90
N ASN A 58 17.36 -4.86 22.25
CA ASN A 58 18.34 -5.83 22.73
C ASN A 58 18.90 -5.26 24.03
N ASP A 59 18.24 -5.61 25.13
CA ASP A 59 18.82 -5.67 26.46
C ASP A 59 19.77 -6.88 26.48
N SER A 60 21.08 -6.62 26.52
CA SER A 60 22.14 -7.57 26.91
C SER A 60 23.41 -6.80 27.24
#